data_AF-A0A951DGT1-F1
#
_entry.id   AF-A0A951DGT1-F1
#
_cell.length_a   1.000
_cell.length_b   1.000
_cell.length_c   1.000
_cell.angle_alpha   90.00
_cell.angle_beta   90.00
_cell.angle_gamma   90.00
#
_symmetry.space_group_name_H-M   'P 1'
#
loop_
_entity.id
_entity.type
_entity.pdbx_description
1 polymer ?
#
loop_
_entity_poly.entity_id
_entity_poly.type
_entity_poly.pdbx_seq_one_letter_code
_entity_poly.pdbx_strand_id
1 'polypeptide(L)'
;MTKPPSRTCPRTGSEFGFTVIELLVAFSIITVLIALLVLGMEPMRERARRVVCMNNIRQIGLAMLTYADDHDEHPFTAVDPSAGTQVTFNTGIGSHWYELRNYLKHPGILYCPSALK
;
A
#
# COMPACT_ATOMS: atom_id res chain seq x y z
N MET A 1 15.45 -2.17 -71.66
CA MET A 1 15.42 -2.15 -70.18
C MET A 1 15.75 -0.75 -69.71
N THR A 2 14.76 0.14 -69.63
CA THR A 2 14.90 1.48 -69.07
C THR A 2 13.83 1.63 -68.00
N LYS A 3 14.24 1.57 -66.72
CA LYS A 3 13.38 1.74 -65.56
C LYS A 3 12.99 3.23 -65.46
N PRO A 4 11.72 3.59 -65.19
CA PRO A 4 11.34 4.99 -65.02
C PRO A 4 11.89 5.58 -63.70
N PRO A 5 12.13 6.89 -63.63
CA PRO A 5 12.64 7.54 -62.42
C PRO A 5 11.60 7.49 -61.29
N SER A 6 12.05 7.07 -60.11
CA SER A 6 11.28 7.08 -58.87
C SER A 6 10.97 8.52 -58.46
N ARG A 7 9.69 8.90 -58.44
CA ARG A 7 9.22 10.18 -57.89
C ARG A 7 9.36 10.13 -56.37
N THR A 8 10.34 10.83 -55.81
CA THR A 8 10.38 11.14 -54.38
C THR A 8 9.35 12.23 -54.10
N CYS A 9 8.36 11.91 -53.26
CA CYS A 9 7.36 12.87 -52.82
C CYS A 9 7.99 13.84 -51.81
N PRO A 10 7.80 15.17 -51.92
CA PRO A 10 8.34 16.11 -50.94
C PRO A 10 7.61 15.90 -49.62
N ARG A 11 8.34 15.48 -48.59
CA ARG A 11 7.85 15.53 -47.21
C ARG A 11 7.85 16.98 -46.77
N THR A 12 6.71 17.66 -46.89
CA THR A 12 6.41 18.83 -46.06
C THR A 12 6.08 18.33 -44.65
N GLY A 13 7.10 17.78 -43.99
CA GLY A 13 7.07 17.52 -42.55
C GLY A 13 7.44 18.83 -41.87
N SER A 14 6.49 19.40 -41.12
CA SER A 14 6.76 20.52 -40.24
C SER A 14 7.78 20.09 -39.17
N GLU A 15 9.05 20.37 -39.40
CA GLU A 15 10.09 20.19 -38.38
C GLU A 15 9.95 21.33 -37.36
N PHE A 16 9.05 21.15 -36.39
CA PHE A 16 9.05 21.93 -35.17
C PHE A 16 10.27 21.49 -34.34
N GLY A 17 11.41 22.14 -34.55
CA GLY A 17 12.59 21.99 -33.71
C GLY A 17 12.33 22.62 -32.34
N PHE A 18 12.47 21.83 -31.28
CA PHE A 18 12.39 22.33 -29.91
C PHE A 18 13.59 23.24 -29.63
N THR A 19 13.34 24.45 -29.14
CA THR A 19 14.44 25.32 -28.73
C THR A 19 15.03 24.82 -27.42
N VAL A 20 16.35 24.90 -27.27
CA VAL A 20 17.04 24.46 -26.03
C VAL A 20 16.47 25.20 -24.80
N ILE A 21 16.05 26.45 -24.97
CA ILE A 21 15.48 27.30 -23.91
C ILE A 21 14.14 26.75 -23.40
N GLU A 22 13.27 26.29 -24.30
CA GLU A 22 11.95 25.76 -23.93
C GLU A 22 12.06 24.53 -23.04
N LEU A 23 13.02 23.65 -23.34
CA LEU A 23 13.34 22.50 -22.50
C LEU A 23 13.94 22.92 -21.14
N LEU A 24 14.81 23.93 -21.16
CA LEU A 24 15.55 24.40 -19.98
C LEU A 24 14.64 25.07 -18.95
N VAL A 25 13.69 25.90 -19.40
CA VAL A 25 12.71 26.56 -18.53
C VAL A 25 11.73 25.54 -17.96
N ALA A 26 11.32 24.54 -18.74
CA ALA A 26 10.43 23.49 -18.24
C ALA A 26 11.09 22.69 -17.10
N PHE A 27 12.36 22.29 -17.27
CA PHE A 27 13.08 21.53 -16.24
C PHE A 27 13.30 22.34 -14.95
N SER A 28 13.60 23.64 -15.07
CA SER A 28 13.82 24.49 -13.89
C SER A 28 12.54 24.64 -13.06
N ILE A 29 11.39 24.84 -13.70
CA ILE A 29 10.09 24.95 -13.01
C ILE A 29 9.74 23.64 -12.32
N ILE A 30 9.89 22.49 -12.99
CA ILE A 30 9.61 21.18 -12.38
C ILE A 30 10.46 20.95 -11.12
N THR A 31 11.74 21.33 -11.18
CA THR A 31 12.67 21.16 -10.06
C THR A 31 12.25 22.00 -8.84
N VAL A 32 11.85 23.25 -9.06
CA VAL A 32 11.36 24.12 -7.98
C VAL A 32 10.08 23.56 -7.36
N LEU A 33 9.14 23.06 -8.18
CA LEU A 33 7.90 22.45 -7.68
C LEU A 33 8.18 21.21 -6.82
N ILE A 34 9.06 20.31 -7.27
CA ILE A 34 9.45 19.12 -6.50
C ILE A 34 10.16 19.52 -5.20
N ALA A 35 11.06 20.51 -5.24
CA ALA A 35 11.76 20.97 -4.05
C ALA A 35 10.78 21.49 -2.98
N LEU A 36 9.77 22.26 -3.37
CA LEU A 36 8.74 22.75 -2.46
C LEU A 36 7.84 21.63 -1.93
N LEU A 37 7.51 20.63 -2.76
CA LEU A 37 6.76 19.45 -2.34
C LEU A 37 7.51 18.64 -1.27
N VAL A 38 8.81 18.42 -1.46
CA VAL A 38 9.64 17.61 -0.56
C VAL A 38 9.79 18.26 0.82
N LEU A 39 9.96 19.58 0.90
CA LEU A 39 10.16 20.30 2.16
C LEU A 39 8.93 20.27 3.10
N GLY A 40 7.75 19.85 2.62
CA GLY A 40 6.51 19.81 3.39
C GLY A 40 6.02 18.42 3.82
N MET A 41 6.74 17.34 3.49
CA MET A 41 6.20 15.96 3.65
C MET A 41 6.37 15.33 5.04
N GLU A 42 7.09 15.96 5.96
CA GLU A 42 7.43 15.42 7.28
C GLU A 42 6.23 14.84 8.06
N PRO A 43 5.11 15.56 8.27
CA PRO A 43 3.97 15.03 9.03
C PRO A 43 3.13 14.01 8.23
N MET A 44 3.25 13.99 6.90
CA MET A 44 2.43 13.13 6.04
C MET A 44 2.92 11.68 6.04
N ARG A 45 4.22 11.45 6.23
CA ARG A 45 4.78 10.09 6.30
C ARG A 45 4.23 9.30 7.48
N GLU A 46 4.09 9.96 8.62
CA GLU A 46 3.50 9.36 9.82
C GLU A 46 2.00 9.08 9.61
N ARG A 47 1.28 10.00 8.97
CA ARG A 47 -0.13 9.78 8.59
C ARG A 47 -0.27 8.61 7.60
N ALA A 48 0.62 8.49 6.62
CA ALA A 48 0.61 7.39 5.66
C ALA A 48 0.85 6.03 6.35
N ARG A 49 1.82 5.96 7.27
CA ARG A 49 2.06 4.75 8.09
C ARG A 49 0.84 4.37 8.91
N ARG A 50 0.15 5.35 9.51
CA ARG A 50 -1.11 5.13 10.25
C ARG A 50 -2.24 4.62 9.36
N VAL A 51 -2.38 5.16 8.15
CA VAL A 51 -3.38 4.69 7.18
C VAL A 51 -3.13 3.23 6.81
N VAL A 52 -1.87 2.85 6.57
CA VAL A 52 -1.50 1.44 6.31
C VAL A 52 -1.83 0.57 7.52
N CYS A 53 -1.46 1.01 8.74
CA CYS A 53 -1.77 0.28 9.97
C CYS A 53 -3.29 0.10 10.18
N MET A 54 -4.10 1.14 9.95
CA MET A 54 -5.56 1.04 10.05
C MET A 54 -6.13 0.05 9.04
N ASN A 55 -5.58 -0.02 7.83
CA ASN A 55 -5.98 -0.99 6.84
C ASN A 55 -5.60 -2.43 7.25
N ASN A 56 -4.45 -2.60 7.89
CA ASN A 56 -4.01 -3.89 8.42
C ASN A 56 -4.94 -4.40 9.53
N ILE A 57 -5.31 -3.54 10.48
CA ILE A 57 -6.25 -3.88 11.56
C ILE A 57 -7.62 -4.26 11.01
N ARG A 58 -8.11 -3.53 9.99
CA ARG A 58 -9.36 -3.88 9.31
C ARG A 58 -9.29 -5.28 8.68
N GLN A 59 -8.17 -5.62 8.04
CA GLN A 59 -7.98 -6.96 7.46
C GLN A 59 -7.94 -8.06 8.52
N ILE A 60 -7.37 -7.80 9.70
CA ILE A 60 -7.40 -8.74 10.84
C ILE A 60 -8.83 -8.92 11.35
N GLY A 61 -9.57 -7.83 11.55
CA GLY A 61 -10.97 -7.90 11.99
C GLY A 61 -11.86 -8.67 11.00
N LEU A 62 -11.65 -8.46 9.69
CA LEU A 62 -12.33 -9.23 8.66
C LEU A 62 -11.97 -10.72 8.72
N ALA A 63 -10.69 -11.07 8.91
CA ALA A 63 -10.26 -12.46 9.05
C ALA A 63 -10.84 -13.14 10.30
N MET A 64 -11.00 -12.40 11.40
CA MET A 64 -11.65 -12.89 12.62
C MET A 64 -13.15 -13.09 12.43
N LEU A 65 -13.81 -12.20 11.68
CA LEU A 65 -15.23 -12.33 11.34
C LEU A 65 -15.49 -13.55 10.46
N THR A 66 -14.69 -13.76 9.41
CA THR A 66 -14.81 -14.94 8.54
C THR A 66 -14.54 -16.22 9.32
N TYR A 67 -13.53 -16.22 10.19
CA TYR A 67 -13.24 -17.37 11.04
C TYR A 67 -14.41 -17.68 11.99
N ALA A 68 -15.02 -16.67 12.62
CA ALA A 68 -16.15 -16.87 13.51
C ALA A 68 -17.40 -17.38 12.77
N ASP A 69 -17.60 -17.00 11.50
CA ASP A 69 -18.68 -17.50 10.65
C ASP A 69 -18.48 -18.98 10.29
N ASP A 70 -17.24 -19.39 10.00
CA ASP A 70 -16.92 -20.77 9.62
C ASP A 70 -16.90 -21.75 10.80
N HIS A 71 -16.63 -21.26 12.03
CA HIS A 71 -16.41 -22.10 13.21
C HIS A 71 -17.50 -22.00 14.29
N ASP A 72 -18.56 -21.19 14.12
CA ASP A 72 -19.64 -20.92 15.11
C ASP A 72 -19.15 -20.52 16.53
N GLU A 73 -17.84 -20.31 16.70
CA GLU A 73 -17.15 -19.99 17.94
C GLU A 73 -16.50 -18.61 17.82
N HIS A 74 -16.66 -17.78 18.84
CA HIS A 74 -15.94 -16.52 18.90
C HIS A 74 -14.47 -16.78 19.26
N PRO A 75 -13.49 -16.19 18.54
CA PRO A 75 -12.05 -16.47 18.74
C PRO A 75 -11.49 -16.09 20.13
N PHE A 76 -12.33 -15.64 21.07
CA PHE A 76 -11.95 -15.13 22.38
C PHE A 76 -12.64 -15.82 23.57
N THR A 77 -13.37 -16.93 23.39
CA THR A 77 -14.01 -17.62 24.53
C THR A 77 -13.19 -18.80 25.03
N ALA A 78 -12.15 -18.53 25.81
CA ALA A 78 -11.59 -19.51 26.74
C ALA A 78 -11.91 -19.04 28.17
N VAL A 79 -13.05 -19.47 28.71
CA VAL A 79 -13.38 -19.27 30.12
C VAL A 79 -12.81 -20.46 30.88
N ASP A 80 -11.66 -20.29 31.53
CA ASP A 80 -11.15 -21.27 32.49
C ASP A 80 -12.04 -21.25 33.75
N PRO A 81 -12.81 -22.33 34.05
CA PRO A 81 -13.75 -22.33 35.17
C PRO A 81 -13.07 -22.37 36.55
N SER A 82 -11.74 -22.48 36.61
CA SER A 82 -10.94 -22.45 37.84
C SER A 82 -10.41 -21.06 38.22
N ALA A 83 -10.50 -20.06 37.33
CA ALA A 83 -10.06 -18.69 37.58
C ALA A 83 -11.25 -17.85 38.09
N GLY A 84 -11.52 -17.90 39.39
CA GLY A 84 -12.61 -17.16 40.01
C GLY A 84 -12.67 -15.69 39.56
N THR A 85 -13.76 -15.31 38.88
CA THR A 85 -14.10 -13.95 38.38
C THR A 85 -12.95 -13.12 37.79
N GLN A 86 -11.90 -13.76 37.27
CA GLN A 86 -10.94 -13.09 36.43
C GLN A 86 -11.36 -13.43 35.01
N VAL A 87 -11.81 -12.41 34.27
CA VAL A 87 -11.81 -12.47 32.81
C VAL A 87 -10.34 -12.53 32.43
N THR A 88 -9.75 -13.72 32.56
CA THR A 88 -8.44 -13.98 32.02
C THR A 88 -8.65 -13.82 30.54
N PHE A 89 -8.12 -12.74 29.97
CA PHE A 89 -7.76 -12.73 28.57
C PHE A 89 -6.64 -13.77 28.43
N ASN A 90 -6.96 -15.04 28.66
CA ASN A 90 -6.10 -16.12 28.26
C ASN A 90 -6.03 -15.90 26.77
N THR A 91 -4.88 -15.40 26.34
CA THR A 91 -4.52 -15.25 24.95
C THR A 91 -4.41 -16.66 24.39
N GLY A 92 -5.56 -17.34 24.24
CA GLY A 92 -5.79 -18.54 23.44
C GLY A 92 -5.52 -18.30 21.96
N ILE A 93 -4.87 -17.17 21.64
CA ILE A 93 -3.99 -16.99 20.51
C ILE A 93 -2.85 -18.05 20.48
N GLY A 94 -2.73 -18.95 21.46
CA GLY A 94 -1.77 -20.06 21.40
C GLY A 94 -2.15 -21.17 20.42
N SER A 95 -3.41 -21.64 20.45
CA SER A 95 -3.86 -22.83 19.69
C SER A 95 -4.71 -22.48 18.46
N HIS A 96 -5.70 -21.59 18.58
CA HIS A 96 -6.56 -21.19 17.44
C HIS A 96 -5.86 -20.23 16.46
N TRP A 97 -4.79 -19.58 16.89
CA TRP A 97 -4.00 -18.70 16.02
C TRP A 97 -3.40 -19.42 14.82
N TYR A 98 -3.04 -20.69 14.97
CA TYR A 98 -2.53 -21.49 13.86
C TYR A 98 -3.59 -21.69 12.76
N GLU A 99 -4.88 -21.76 13.12
CA GLU A 99 -5.97 -21.86 12.14
C GLU A 99 -6.32 -20.49 11.56
N LEU A 100 -6.33 -19.44 12.39
CA LEU A 100 -6.57 -18.07 11.93
C LEU A 100 -5.51 -17.59 10.93
N ARG A 101 -4.29 -18.13 10.97
CA ARG A 101 -3.24 -17.86 9.98
C ARG A 101 -3.64 -18.19 8.55
N ASN A 102 -4.59 -19.11 8.32
CA ASN A 102 -5.08 -19.43 6.98
C ASN A 102 -5.99 -18.31 6.43
N TYR A 103 -6.65 -17.56 7.31
CA TYR A 103 -7.52 -16.43 6.96
C TYR A 103 -6.76 -15.11 6.85
N LEU A 104 -5.56 -15.03 7.43
CA LEU A 104 -4.68 -13.87 7.31
C LEU A 104 -3.91 -13.89 5.99
N LYS A 105 -4.13 -12.90 5.13
CA LYS A 105 -3.48 -12.81 3.81
C LYS A 105 -1.94 -12.81 3.89
N HIS A 106 -1.35 -12.16 4.90
CA HIS A 106 0.10 -12.05 5.06
C HIS A 106 0.48 -11.94 6.55
N PRO A 107 1.55 -12.63 7.03
CA PRO A 107 1.97 -12.56 8.44
C PRO A 107 2.51 -11.18 8.85
N GLY A 108 2.96 -10.37 7.90
CA GLY A 108 3.42 -8.99 8.16
C GLY A 108 2.31 -8.01 8.54
N ILE A 109 1.03 -8.43 8.47
CA ILE A 109 -0.11 -7.55 8.77
C ILE A 109 -0.28 -7.26 10.27
N LEU A 110 0.28 -8.11 11.13
CA LEU A 110 0.22 -8.01 12.59
C LEU A 110 1.11 -6.91 13.14
N TYR A 111 2.00 -6.42 12.28
CA TYR A 111 2.99 -5.45 12.64
C TYR A 111 2.68 -4.11 11.98
N CYS A 112 2.53 -3.08 12.81
CA CYS A 112 2.31 -1.74 12.32
C CYS A 112 3.64 -0.96 12.23
N PRO A 113 3.95 -0.36 11.08
CA PRO A 113 5.17 0.45 10.89
C PRO A 113 5.15 1.75 11.71
N SER A 114 4.03 2.09 12.35
CA SER A 114 3.87 3.23 13.26
C SER A 114 4.39 2.97 14.68
N ALA A 115 4.60 1.71 15.05
CA ALA A 115 5.08 1.31 16.37
C ALA A 115 6.62 1.26 16.47
N LEU A 116 7.33 1.28 15.33
CA LEU A 116 8.78 1.48 15.27
C LEU A 116 9.10 2.95 15.39
N LYS A 117 9.69 3.32 16.51
CA LYS A 117 10.29 4.64 16.73
C LYS A 117 11.78 4.57 16.48
#